data_AF-A0A392NBK3-F1
#
_entry.id   AF-A0A392NBK3-F1
#
_cell.length_a   1.000
_cell.length_b   1.000
_cell.length_c   1.000
_cell.angle_alpha   90.00
_cell.angle_beta   90.00
_cell.angle_gamma   90.00
#
_symmetry.space_group_name_H-M   'P 1'
#
loop_
_entity.id
_entity.type
_entity.pdbx_description
1 polymer ?
#
loop_
_entity_poly.entity_id
_entity_poly.type
_entity_poly.pdbx_seq_one_letter_code
_entity_poly.pdbx_strand_id
1 'polypeptide(L)' 'SRVCPSHVLDFQPGEAFVVRNVANLVPPYDQAKYAGTGAAIEYAVLHLKVSNIVVIGHSACGGIKGLLSFPFDGPYST' A
#
# COMPACT_ATOMS: atom_id res chain seq x y z
N SER A 1 -4.29 8.02 9.59
CA SER A 1 -4.00 8.68 10.87
C SER A 1 -3.29 7.69 11.80
N ARG A 2 -2.41 8.16 12.71
CA ARG A 2 -1.45 7.40 13.58
C ARG A 2 -0.09 7.05 12.95
N VAL A 3 -0.06 6.57 11.72
CA VAL A 3 1.15 6.02 11.08
C VAL A 3 1.50 6.79 9.81
N CYS A 4 1.89 8.06 9.95
CA CYS A 4 2.45 8.80 8.82
C CYS A 4 3.89 8.30 8.58
N PRO A 5 4.24 7.73 7.40
CA PRO A 5 5.58 7.20 7.17
C PRO A 5 6.67 8.26 7.32
N SER A 6 6.40 9.51 6.92
CA SER A 6 7.34 10.62 7.09
C SER A 6 7.66 10.93 8.55
N HIS A 7 6.70 10.73 9.47
CA HIS A 7 6.97 10.93 10.91
C HIS A 7 7.61 9.70 11.56
N VAL A 8 7.21 8.49 11.13
CA VAL A 8 7.68 7.24 11.74
C VAL A 8 9.13 6.94 11.37
N LEU A 9 9.52 7.25 10.13
CA LEU A 9 10.86 7.01 9.59
C LEU A 9 11.67 8.31 9.41
N ASP A 10 11.14 9.43 9.87
CA ASP A 10 11.74 10.76 9.74
C ASP A 10 12.13 11.17 8.31
N PHE A 11 11.34 10.73 7.31
CA PHE A 11 11.59 11.11 5.92
C PHE A 11 11.37 12.60 5.70
N GLN A 12 12.36 13.21 5.07
CA GLN A 12 12.32 14.56 4.56
C GLN A 12 11.56 14.63 3.21
N PRO A 13 11.01 15.81 2.85
CA PRO A 13 10.40 16.00 1.54
C PRO A 13 11.35 15.62 0.40
N GLY A 14 10.91 14.73 -0.49
CA GLY A 14 11.69 14.23 -1.62
C GLY A 14 12.39 12.89 -1.40
N GLU A 15 12.50 12.40 -0.17
CA GLU A 15 13.14 11.10 0.10
C GLU A 15 12.26 9.90 -0.23
N ALA A 16 10.94 10.07 -0.16
CA ALA A 16 9.98 8.99 -0.40
C ALA A 16 8.83 9.42 -1.31
N PHE A 17 8.57 8.62 -2.35
CA PHE A 17 7.32 8.66 -3.10
C PHE A 17 6.30 7.75 -2.42
N VAL A 18 5.23 8.33 -1.85
CA VAL A 18 4.37 7.63 -0.88
C VAL A 18 3.00 7.31 -1.47
N VAL A 19 2.62 6.03 -1.40
CA VAL A 19 1.25 5.54 -1.65
C VAL A 19 0.62 5.14 -0.33
N ARG A 20 -0.65 5.51 -0.12
CA ARG A 20 -1.41 5.10 1.07
C ARG A 20 -2.79 4.63 0.66
N ASN A 21 -3.16 3.44 1.12
CA ASN A 21 -4.49 2.87 0.97
C ASN A 21 -4.87 2.12 2.25
N VAL A 22 -6.09 1.57 2.29
CA VAL A 22 -6.55 0.76 3.41
C VAL A 22 -5.68 -0.49 3.51
N ALA A 23 -5.13 -0.71 4.72
CA ALA A 23 -4.27 -1.85 5.03
C ALA A 23 -2.99 -1.99 4.18
N ASN A 24 -2.48 -0.89 3.58
CA ASN A 24 -1.19 -0.86 2.88
C ASN A 24 -1.00 -2.00 1.85
N LEU A 25 -2.10 -2.41 1.22
CA LEU A 25 -2.11 -3.55 0.31
C LEU A 25 -1.51 -3.17 -1.05
N VAL A 26 -0.78 -4.13 -1.62
CA VAL A 26 -0.34 -4.10 -3.01
C VAL A 26 -1.11 -5.21 -3.74
N PRO A 27 -2.16 -4.88 -4.51
CA PRO A 27 -2.88 -5.87 -5.28
C PRO A 27 -2.02 -6.41 -6.44
N PRO A 28 -2.37 -7.59 -7.00
CA PRO A 28 -1.72 -8.09 -8.21
C PRO A 28 -1.92 -7.13 -9.40
N TYR A 29 -1.12 -7.30 -10.44
CA TYR A 29 -1.26 -6.51 -11.66
C TYR A 29 -2.61 -6.77 -12.32
N ASP A 30 -3.42 -5.71 -12.44
CA ASP A 30 -4.66 -5.70 -13.20
C ASP A 30 -4.93 -4.25 -13.64
N GLN A 31 -4.89 -4.00 -14.94
CA GLN A 31 -5.10 -2.65 -15.49
C GLN A 31 -6.54 -2.17 -15.36
N ALA A 32 -7.51 -3.10 -15.34
CA ALA A 32 -8.92 -2.76 -15.23
C ALA A 32 -9.32 -2.48 -13.77
N LYS A 33 -8.76 -3.24 -12.82
CA LYS A 33 -9.16 -3.18 -11.40
C LYS A 33 -8.26 -2.30 -10.54
N TYR A 34 -6.95 -2.27 -10.81
CA TYR A 34 -5.95 -1.72 -9.89
C TYR A 34 -5.00 -0.72 -10.55
N ALA A 35 -5.49 0.03 -11.56
CA ALA A 35 -4.73 1.04 -12.28
C ALA A 35 -4.04 2.06 -11.34
N GLY A 36 -4.66 2.44 -10.22
CA GLY A 36 -4.07 3.36 -9.25
C GLY A 36 -2.76 2.84 -8.64
N THR A 37 -2.74 1.58 -8.18
CA THR A 37 -1.50 0.97 -7.65
C THR A 37 -0.50 0.70 -8.76
N GLY A 38 -0.97 0.20 -9.91
CA GLY A 38 -0.12 -0.06 -11.08
C GLY A 38 0.61 1.19 -11.55
N ALA A 39 -0.11 2.30 -11.75
CA ALA A 39 0.46 3.57 -12.18
C ALA A 39 1.46 4.14 -11.16
N ALA A 40 1.17 4.02 -9.86
CA ALA A 40 2.08 4.51 -8.83
C ALA A 40 3.40 3.72 -8.81
N ILE A 41 3.34 2.39 -8.95
CA ILE A 41 4.54 1.54 -9.03
C ILE A 41 5.30 1.81 -10.33
N GLU A 42 4.60 1.86 -11.46
CA GLU A 42 5.19 2.17 -12.78
C GLU A 42 5.93 3.50 -12.73
N TYR A 43 5.31 4.54 -12.19
CA TYR A 43 5.92 5.87 -12.08
C TYR A 43 7.14 5.86 -11.15
N ALA A 44 7.01 5.28 -9.95
CA ALA A 44 8.12 5.22 -9.00
C ALA A 44 9.33 4.47 -9.58
N VAL A 45 9.10 3.31 -10.21
CA VAL A 45 10.18 2.44 -10.69
C VAL A 45 10.75 2.93 -12.02
N LEU A 46 9.90 3.18 -13.01
CA LEU A 46 10.36 3.47 -14.37
C LEU A 46 10.69 4.94 -14.59
N HIS A 47 10.10 5.87 -13.84
CA HIS A 47 10.32 7.31 -14.04
C HIS A 47 11.14 7.95 -12.92
N LEU A 48 10.80 7.71 -11.66
CA LEU A 48 11.57 8.25 -10.52
C LEU A 48 12.82 7.43 -10.18
N LYS A 49 12.94 6.22 -10.73
CA LYS A 49 14.08 5.31 -10.54
C LYS A 49 14.36 5.01 -9.07
N VAL A 50 13.32 4.84 -8.26
CA VAL A 50 13.49 4.50 -6.85
C VAL A 50 14.23 3.17 -6.72
N SER A 51 15.17 3.09 -5.79
CA SER A 51 15.96 1.87 -5.56
C SER A 51 15.25 0.87 -4.65
N ASN A 52 14.29 1.33 -3.85
CA ASN A 52 13.62 0.53 -2.84
C ASN A 52 12.10 0.74 -2.90
N ILE A 53 11.35 -0.35 -2.72
CA ILE A 53 9.92 -0.33 -2.41
C ILE A 53 9.76 -1.01 -1.05
N VAL A 54 9.13 -0.31 -0.10
CA VAL A 54 8.89 -0.82 1.26
C VAL A 54 7.40 -0.81 1.54
N VAL A 55 6.84 -1.99 1.88
CA VAL A 55 5.44 -2.13 2.31
C VAL A 55 5.39 -2.12 3.83
N ILE A 56 4.73 -1.11 4.40
CA ILE A 56 4.76 -0.85 5.85
C ILE A 56 3.40 -1.17 6.47
N GLY A 57 3.32 -2.34 7.10
CA GLY A 57 2.21 -2.73 7.99
C GLY A 57 2.19 -1.92 9.29
N HIS A 58 1.14 -2.07 10.10
CA HIS A 58 1.10 -1.43 11.41
C HIS A 58 0.20 -2.15 12.42
N SER A 59 0.48 -1.92 13.71
CA SER A 59 -0.33 -2.40 14.82
C SER A 59 -1.75 -1.84 14.79
N ALA A 60 -2.73 -2.63 15.23
CA ALA A 60 -4.15 -2.26 15.29
C ALA A 60 -4.70 -1.70 13.96
N CYS A 61 -4.32 -2.33 12.84
CA CYS A 61 -4.87 -2.01 11.53
C CYS A 61 -6.33 -2.44 11.42
N GLY A 62 -7.23 -1.47 11.23
CA GLY A 62 -8.66 -1.73 11.09
C GLY A 62 -8.99 -2.55 9.84
N GLY A 63 -8.29 -2.32 8.73
CA GLY A 63 -8.50 -3.09 7.49
C GLY A 63 -8.14 -4.57 7.66
N ILE A 64 -7.00 -4.87 8.30
CA ILE A 64 -6.63 -6.26 8.61
C ILE A 64 -7.57 -6.88 9.65
N LYS A 65 -8.00 -6.12 10.66
CA LYS A 65 -9.00 -6.59 11.61
C LYS A 65 -10.32 -6.96 10.90
N GLY A 66 -10.75 -6.13 9.95
CA GLY A 66 -11.91 -6.41 9.10
C GLY A 66 -11.74 -7.71 8.32
N LEU A 67 -10.63 -7.84 7.58
CA LEU A 67 -10.28 -9.06 6.85
C LEU A 67 -10.36 -10.32 7.71
N LEU A 68 -9.82 -10.28 8.93
CA LEU A 68 -9.84 -11.44 9.85
C LEU A 68 -11.22 -11.75 10.43
N SER A 69 -12.17 -10.81 10.32
CA SER A 69 -13.53 -10.96 10.86
C SER A 69 -14.58 -11.28 9.80
N PHE A 70 -14.31 -11.00 8.52
CA PHE A 70 -15.24 -11.35 7.44
C PHE A 70 -15.33 -12.87 7.31
N PRO A 71 -16.54 -13.41 7.06
CA PRO A 71 -16.70 -14.84 6.84
C PRO A 71 -15.91 -15.26 5.61
N PHE A 72 -15.21 -16.39 5.71
CA PHE A 72 -14.52 -16.95 4.57
C PHE A 72 -15.52 -17.70 3.68
N ASP A 73 -16.03 -17.02 2.67
CA ASP A 73 -16.99 -17.58 1.72
C ASP A 73 -16.31 -18.22 0.48
N GLY A 74 -15.01 -18.52 0.59
CA GLY A 74 -14.18 -19.10 -0.46
C GLY A 74 -13.15 -18.13 -1.05
N PRO A 75 -12.35 -18.60 -2.03
CA PRO A 75 -11.14 -17.93 -2.51
C PRO A 75 -11.37 -16.63 -3.30
N TYR A 76 -12.64 -16.26 -3.53
CA TYR A 76 -13.03 -15.06 -4.26
C TYR A 76 -13.89 -14.10 -3.44
N SER A 77 -14.00 -14.32 -2.12
CA SER A 77 -14.67 -13.36 -1.24
C SER A 77 -13.85 -12.07 -1.13
N THR A 78 -14.52 -10.95 -1.38
CA THR A 78 -13.95 -9.58 -1.39
C THR A 78 -13.70 -9.05 0.01
#